data_AF-A0A378V310-F1
#
_entry.id   AF-A0A378V310-F1
#
_cell.length_a   1.000
_cell.length_b   1.000
_cell.length_c   1.000
_cell.angle_alpha   90.00
_cell.angle_beta   90.00
_cell.angle_gamma   90.00
#
_symmetry.space_group_name_H-M   'P 1'
#
loop_
_entity.id
_entity.type
_entity.pdbx_description
1 polymer ?
#
loop_
_entity_poly.entity_id
_entity_poly.type
_entity_poly.pdbx_seq_one_letter_code
_entity_poly.pdbx_strand_id
1 'polypeptide(L)'
;MTAKLLDQVNAMVNKYVAFPSEHHSVVVALWVLHTWTVNAFYVTPRLILDSAEPGSGKTRVLELLALLCRSAKLTLSTTTAALYRRIAAAQDEGLQPPTVLQDEADAIFGKTSTPQAEDLRALFNAGYRKGATVDRCEGDAKNMKVREFPVHAPVALAGLAGRMPDTIRTRGVTLHMRRRRPDQKVADFRERDALAEAAPIREQLEAWAGEQEDLLAAARPKMPAGVTDRAAEIWEPLLAIADLAGDDWSKRARAACTYFVVSSASDDEKLSLGQRLLRDIKRVFDDEATNAMWSSDIIAKLTADAESEWRDLWGKTLDQRRLAKELNKYGVKSKTVRVGVATSRGYDIDGPTGLRQAWDHWLTPSVSDTSETSDTSQVEAFHSVSHAKSNDTSDTQATQQFSLVEQQLSENVSAVSDVSLTSGTKDPGRPTICPDCGRAPARTDTGYCDFCTARRRRQQTNSERPKVSCRMWFEEYVSTALNAGTERLDPLAVITAGEAHGYKEQNIRVAASAHADVTAVRDAGTTWWSLNGEHPPGASQVLTDYLNHLSASATEIDQDDYYAYAEANGIERTLARKTAVKSELIKSVPAHGASQSERRWLINPAASNDEETA
;
A
#
# COMPACT_ATOMS: atom_id res chain seq x y z
N MET A 1 -5.11 37.20 -7.97
CA MET A 1 -5.60 36.51 -6.76
C MET A 1 -4.79 35.25 -6.46
N THR A 2 -4.66 34.32 -7.41
CA THR A 2 -3.92 33.06 -7.28
C THR A 2 -2.46 33.22 -6.79
N ALA A 3 -1.67 34.15 -7.37
CA ALA A 3 -0.29 34.40 -6.91
C ALA A 3 -0.21 34.78 -5.43
N LYS A 4 -1.09 35.66 -4.97
CA LYS A 4 -1.13 36.09 -3.55
C LYS A 4 -1.44 34.91 -2.62
N LEU A 5 -2.34 34.02 -3.01
CA LEU A 5 -2.66 32.81 -2.23
C LEU A 5 -1.46 31.87 -2.17
N LEU A 6 -0.79 31.63 -3.30
CA LEU A 6 0.44 30.83 -3.33
C LEU A 6 1.54 31.47 -2.47
N ASP A 7 1.70 32.79 -2.50
CA ASP A 7 2.66 33.52 -1.66
C ASP A 7 2.33 33.37 -0.17
N GLN A 8 1.05 33.47 0.22
CA GLN A 8 0.60 33.28 1.60
C GLN A 8 0.86 31.86 2.10
N VAL A 9 0.48 30.86 1.30
CA VAL A 9 0.74 29.45 1.62
C VAL A 9 2.25 29.19 1.72
N ASN A 10 3.02 29.67 0.74
CA ASN A 10 4.46 29.50 0.69
C ASN A 10 5.15 30.18 1.90
N ALA A 11 4.73 31.40 2.26
CA ALA A 11 5.23 32.09 3.44
C ALA A 11 4.92 31.32 4.73
N MET A 12 3.70 30.80 4.86
CA MET A 12 3.30 30.01 6.04
C MET A 12 4.12 28.72 6.17
N VAL A 13 4.33 27.97 5.09
CA VAL A 13 5.10 26.72 5.18
C VAL A 13 6.58 26.98 5.45
N ASN A 14 7.19 28.00 4.85
CA ASN A 14 8.59 28.37 5.11
C ASN A 14 8.80 28.96 6.52
N LYS A 15 7.74 29.50 7.15
CA LYS A 15 7.82 29.98 8.53
C LYS A 15 8.11 28.86 9.53
N TYR A 16 7.53 27.67 9.34
CA TYR A 16 7.63 26.56 10.29
C TYR A 16 8.53 25.41 9.81
N VAL A 17 8.88 25.36 8.52
CA VAL A 17 9.70 24.28 7.93
C VAL A 17 10.90 24.86 7.20
N ALA A 18 12.08 24.35 7.54
CA ALA A 18 13.32 24.64 6.81
C ALA A 18 13.47 23.64 5.67
N PHE A 19 13.05 24.01 4.47
CA PHE A 19 13.19 23.16 3.30
C PHE A 19 14.63 23.11 2.77
N PRO A 20 15.06 21.99 2.16
CA PRO A 20 16.41 21.88 1.56
C PRO A 20 16.66 22.83 0.39
N SER A 21 15.62 23.19 -0.36
CA SER A 21 15.66 24.19 -1.42
C SER A 21 14.30 24.86 -1.57
N GLU A 22 14.26 26.05 -2.16
CA GLU A 22 13.01 26.79 -2.44
C GLU A 22 12.04 25.98 -3.32
N HIS A 23 12.56 25.11 -4.20
CA HIS A 23 11.73 24.25 -5.03
C HIS A 23 10.78 23.35 -4.22
N HIS A 24 11.15 22.95 -3.01
CA HIS A 24 10.30 22.12 -2.17
C HIS A 24 9.07 22.88 -1.69
N SER A 25 9.24 24.11 -1.20
CA SER A 25 8.14 24.93 -0.69
C SER A 25 7.22 25.40 -1.82
N VAL A 26 7.77 25.66 -3.02
CA VAL A 26 6.98 25.88 -4.24
C VAL A 26 6.07 24.70 -4.56
N VAL A 27 6.59 23.47 -4.55
CA VAL A 27 5.77 22.27 -4.78
C VAL A 27 4.69 22.12 -3.72
N VAL A 28 5.03 22.30 -2.44
CA VAL A 28 4.06 22.22 -1.34
C VAL A 28 2.95 23.25 -1.53
N ALA A 29 3.27 24.50 -1.88
CA ALA A 29 2.28 25.54 -2.10
C ALA A 29 1.34 25.23 -3.28
N LEU A 30 1.89 24.79 -4.41
CA LEU A 30 1.09 24.37 -5.57
C LEU A 30 0.22 23.16 -5.24
N TRP A 31 0.75 22.20 -4.47
CA TRP A 31 0.02 21.00 -4.06
C TRP A 31 -1.13 21.32 -3.12
N VAL A 32 -0.97 22.29 -2.20
CA VAL A 32 -2.06 22.80 -1.36
C VAL A 32 -3.20 23.31 -2.24
N LEU A 33 -2.95 24.23 -3.17
CA LEU A 33 -3.99 24.76 -4.06
C LEU A 33 -4.63 23.64 -4.91
N HIS A 34 -3.82 22.70 -5.40
CA HIS A 34 -4.30 21.53 -6.13
C HIS A 34 -5.35 20.74 -5.33
N THR A 35 -5.17 20.57 -4.00
CA THR A 35 -6.16 19.84 -3.18
C THR A 35 -7.54 20.49 -3.17
N TRP A 36 -7.64 21.79 -3.44
CA TRP A 36 -8.91 22.51 -3.49
C TRP A 36 -9.59 22.45 -4.86
N THR A 37 -8.86 22.07 -5.91
CA THR A 37 -9.35 22.02 -7.30
C THR A 37 -9.09 20.66 -7.94
N VAL A 38 -9.05 19.58 -7.14
CA VAL A 38 -8.65 18.25 -7.61
C VAL A 38 -9.58 17.72 -8.71
N ASN A 39 -10.86 18.06 -8.65
CA ASN A 39 -11.85 17.64 -9.63
C ASN A 39 -11.64 18.24 -11.03
N ALA A 40 -10.90 19.35 -11.15
CA ALA A 40 -10.52 19.94 -12.44
C ALA A 40 -9.55 19.05 -13.24
N PHE A 41 -8.83 18.15 -12.55
CA PHE A 41 -7.75 17.38 -13.16
C PHE A 41 -8.11 15.90 -13.29
N TYR A 42 -7.56 15.25 -14.32
CA TYR A 42 -7.65 13.79 -14.47
C TYR A 42 -6.71 13.06 -13.51
N VAL A 43 -5.63 13.72 -13.08
CA VAL A 43 -4.59 13.15 -12.22
C VAL A 43 -4.41 14.02 -10.98
N THR A 44 -4.21 13.36 -9.83
CA THR A 44 -3.73 14.00 -8.60
C THR A 44 -2.33 13.50 -8.27
N PRO A 45 -1.29 14.35 -8.28
CA PRO A 45 0.05 13.94 -7.90
C PRO A 45 0.09 13.49 -6.44
N ARG A 46 0.72 12.34 -6.17
CA ARG A 46 1.08 11.93 -4.81
C ARG A 46 2.19 12.85 -4.29
N LEU A 47 2.06 13.35 -3.06
CA LEU A 47 3.14 14.10 -2.43
C LEU A 47 3.91 13.17 -1.49
N ILE A 48 5.17 12.90 -1.79
CA ILE A 48 5.96 11.94 -1.02
C ILE A 48 7.04 12.72 -0.28
N LEU A 49 7.04 12.64 1.04
CA LEU A 49 8.05 13.22 1.91
C LEU A 49 8.92 12.08 2.41
N ASP A 50 10.20 12.07 2.05
CA ASP A 50 11.14 11.06 2.56
C ASP A 50 12.37 11.72 3.20
N SER A 51 13.09 10.96 4.02
CA SER A 51 14.41 11.36 4.51
C SER A 51 15.21 10.15 4.97
N ALA A 52 16.53 10.29 4.99
CA ALA A 52 17.41 9.25 5.53
C ALA A 52 17.23 9.05 7.05
N GLU A 53 16.98 10.14 7.80
CA GLU A 53 16.89 10.13 9.25
C GLU A 53 15.56 10.68 9.78
N PRO A 54 15.12 10.26 10.99
CA PRO A 54 14.04 10.92 11.72
C PRO A 54 14.35 12.40 12.04
N GLY A 55 13.32 13.19 12.33
CA GLY A 55 13.50 14.60 12.75
C GLY A 55 13.85 15.59 11.63
N SER A 56 13.61 15.23 10.37
CA SER A 56 13.81 16.07 9.17
C SER A 56 12.67 17.04 8.86
N GLY A 57 11.60 17.05 9.66
CA GLY A 57 10.45 17.94 9.47
C GLY A 57 9.32 17.40 8.57
N LYS A 58 9.34 16.12 8.15
CA LYS A 58 8.26 15.50 7.35
C LYS A 58 6.89 15.61 8.02
N THR A 59 6.79 15.17 9.28
CA THR A 59 5.55 15.28 10.08
C THR A 59 5.10 16.74 10.19
N ARG A 60 6.03 17.69 10.32
CA ARG A 60 5.70 19.13 10.34
C ARG A 60 5.05 19.61 9.05
N VAL A 61 5.54 19.15 7.90
CA VAL A 61 4.90 19.43 6.62
C VAL A 61 3.49 18.84 6.60
N LEU A 62 3.30 17.58 7.04
CA LEU A 62 1.97 16.97 7.10
C LEU A 62 1.00 17.71 8.05
N GLU A 63 1.46 18.19 9.20
CA GLU A 63 0.65 18.99 10.12
C GLU A 63 0.21 20.31 9.48
N LEU A 64 1.10 20.99 8.74
CA LEU A 64 0.73 22.19 7.98
C LEU A 64 -0.26 21.89 6.85
N LEU A 65 -0.07 20.78 6.13
CA LEU A 65 -1.02 20.32 5.11
C LEU A 65 -2.38 19.98 5.73
N ALA A 66 -2.42 19.43 6.95
CA ALA A 66 -3.67 19.18 7.66
C ALA A 66 -4.45 20.48 7.94
N LEU A 67 -3.73 21.58 8.15
CA LEU A 67 -4.31 22.90 8.34
C LEU A 67 -4.70 23.58 7.02
N LEU A 68 -3.98 23.35 5.92
CA LEU A 68 -4.15 24.12 4.67
C LEU A 68 -4.95 23.41 3.57
N CYS A 69 -4.89 22.08 3.51
CA CYS A 69 -5.52 21.32 2.42
C CYS A 69 -7.01 21.07 2.64
N ARG A 70 -7.72 20.84 1.53
CA ARG A 70 -9.17 20.55 1.54
C ARG A 70 -9.48 19.27 2.31
N SER A 71 -10.33 19.39 3.33
CA SER A 71 -10.87 18.27 4.12
C SER A 71 -9.80 17.26 4.57
N ALA A 72 -8.62 17.77 4.90
CA ALA A 72 -7.45 16.95 5.14
C ALA A 72 -7.57 16.13 6.43
N LYS A 73 -7.02 14.92 6.40
CA LYS A 73 -6.86 14.08 7.60
C LYS A 73 -5.48 13.50 7.67
N LEU A 74 -4.82 13.82 8.78
CA LEU A 74 -3.62 13.12 9.23
C LEU A 74 -3.99 11.76 9.83
N THR A 75 -3.40 10.70 9.29
CA THR A 75 -3.56 9.31 9.70
C THR A 75 -2.19 8.70 10.00
N LEU A 76 -2.08 8.07 11.17
CA LEU A 76 -0.89 7.30 11.58
C LEU A 76 -1.05 5.84 11.17
N SER A 77 -2.20 5.24 11.50
CA SER A 77 -2.60 3.92 11.04
C SER A 77 -4.07 3.97 10.64
N THR A 78 -4.39 3.59 9.41
CA THR A 78 -5.76 3.55 8.92
C THR A 78 -5.94 2.33 8.03
N THR A 79 -7.09 1.68 8.13
CA THR A 79 -7.42 0.54 7.29
C THR A 79 -7.79 1.00 5.89
N THR A 80 -7.46 0.22 4.86
CA THR A 80 -7.86 0.50 3.47
C THR A 80 -9.38 0.73 3.37
N ALA A 81 -10.13 0.00 4.21
CA ALA A 81 -11.58 0.08 4.32
C ALA A 81 -12.11 1.43 4.84
N ALA A 82 -11.44 2.05 5.80
CA ALA A 82 -11.82 3.37 6.26
C ALA A 82 -11.53 4.45 5.20
N LEU A 83 -10.45 4.32 4.42
CA LEU A 83 -10.07 5.30 3.39
C LEU A 83 -11.07 5.35 2.23
N TYR A 84 -11.34 4.22 1.56
CA TYR A 84 -12.23 4.24 0.41
C TYR A 84 -13.67 4.62 0.79
N ARG A 85 -14.13 4.27 2.01
CA ARG A 85 -15.46 4.67 2.49
C ARG A 85 -15.55 6.17 2.73
N ARG A 86 -14.47 6.77 3.23
CA ARG A 86 -14.42 8.21 3.44
C ARG A 86 -14.43 8.98 2.12
N ILE A 87 -13.67 8.50 1.13
CA ILE A 87 -13.66 9.09 -0.21
C ILE A 87 -15.06 8.96 -0.83
N ALA A 88 -15.68 7.79 -0.72
CA ALA A 88 -17.03 7.56 -1.22
C ALA A 88 -18.08 8.41 -0.52
N ALA A 89 -18.03 8.57 0.81
CA ALA A 89 -18.96 9.44 1.53
C ALA A 89 -18.92 10.89 1.02
N ALA A 90 -17.72 11.44 0.79
CA ALA A 90 -17.59 12.78 0.22
C ALA A 90 -18.20 12.85 -1.19
N GLN A 91 -17.96 11.86 -2.04
CA GLN A 91 -18.54 11.82 -3.39
C GLN A 91 -20.07 11.65 -3.37
N ASP A 92 -20.59 10.80 -2.49
CA ASP A 92 -22.04 10.57 -2.32
C ASP A 92 -22.74 11.87 -1.86
N GLU A 93 -22.06 12.72 -1.09
CA GLU A 93 -22.51 14.06 -0.68
C GLU A 93 -22.29 15.15 -1.74
N GLY A 94 -21.72 14.82 -2.91
CA GLY A 94 -21.39 15.78 -3.96
C GLY A 94 -20.23 16.71 -3.62
N LEU A 95 -19.41 16.36 -2.62
CA LEU A 95 -18.23 17.11 -2.20
C LEU A 95 -16.97 16.64 -2.94
N GLN A 96 -15.95 17.50 -2.96
CA GLN A 96 -14.63 17.12 -3.45
C GLN A 96 -13.99 16.03 -2.56
N PRO A 97 -13.17 15.14 -3.13
CA PRO A 97 -12.55 14.06 -2.36
C PRO A 97 -11.62 14.61 -1.27
N PRO A 98 -11.58 13.98 -0.08
CA PRO A 98 -10.78 14.46 1.03
C PRO A 98 -9.29 14.25 0.79
N THR A 99 -8.45 15.12 1.35
CA THR A 99 -7.00 14.92 1.33
C THR A 99 -6.56 13.92 2.40
N VAL A 100 -5.87 12.86 1.98
CA VAL A 100 -5.31 11.85 2.89
C VAL A 100 -3.85 12.18 3.17
N LEU A 101 -3.49 12.30 4.45
CA LEU A 101 -2.12 12.56 4.89
C LEU A 101 -1.67 11.40 5.75
N GLN A 102 -0.78 10.55 5.23
CA GLN A 102 -0.34 9.34 5.89
C GLN A 102 1.09 9.51 6.39
N ASP A 103 1.28 9.54 7.70
CA ASP A 103 2.61 9.51 8.32
C ASP A 103 3.08 8.06 8.54
N GLU A 104 4.36 7.88 8.84
CA GLU A 104 4.98 6.57 9.08
C GLU A 104 4.70 5.53 7.97
N ALA A 105 4.63 5.98 6.72
CA ALA A 105 4.35 5.11 5.57
C ALA A 105 5.43 4.03 5.38
N ASP A 106 6.65 4.24 5.88
CA ASP A 106 7.71 3.24 5.87
C ASP A 106 7.48 2.08 6.84
N ALA A 107 6.69 2.29 7.90
CA ALA A 107 6.23 1.21 8.78
C ALA A 107 5.18 0.34 8.06
N ILE A 108 4.35 0.94 7.20
CA ILE A 108 3.31 0.24 6.44
C ILE A 108 3.91 -0.53 5.26
N PHE A 109 4.77 0.11 4.46
CA PHE A 109 5.39 -0.47 3.26
C PHE A 109 6.79 -1.06 3.52
N GLY A 110 7.10 -1.37 4.79
CA GLY A 110 8.39 -1.89 5.20
C GLY A 110 8.77 -3.25 4.58
N LYS A 111 9.86 -3.86 5.07
CA LYS A 111 10.45 -5.07 4.45
C LYS A 111 9.51 -6.27 4.34
N THR A 112 8.48 -6.34 5.18
CA THR A 112 7.52 -7.45 5.20
C THR A 112 6.19 -6.97 4.63
N SER A 113 5.85 -7.47 3.44
CA SER A 113 4.59 -7.18 2.78
C SER A 113 3.42 -7.86 3.51
N THR A 114 2.54 -7.09 4.12
CA THR A 114 1.28 -7.58 4.67
C THR A 114 0.16 -7.47 3.61
N PRO A 115 -0.89 -8.32 3.65
CA PRO A 115 -2.02 -8.19 2.73
C PRO A 115 -2.67 -6.79 2.76
N GLN A 116 -2.71 -6.17 3.95
CA GLN A 116 -3.21 -4.81 4.13
C GLN A 116 -2.31 -3.76 3.46
N ALA A 117 -0.98 -3.90 3.57
CA ALA A 117 -0.04 -3.00 2.91
C ALA A 117 -0.15 -3.08 1.38
N GLU A 118 -0.32 -4.27 0.83
CA GLU A 118 -0.55 -4.46 -0.62
C GLU A 118 -1.87 -3.86 -1.09
N ASP A 119 -2.95 -4.04 -0.31
CA ASP A 119 -4.25 -3.44 -0.63
C ASP A 119 -4.19 -1.91 -0.56
N LEU A 120 -3.47 -1.35 0.41
CA LEU A 120 -3.26 0.09 0.52
C LEU A 120 -2.40 0.63 -0.63
N ARG A 121 -1.34 -0.10 -1.01
CA ARG A 121 -0.49 0.23 -2.16
C ARG A 121 -1.30 0.25 -3.45
N ALA A 122 -2.17 -0.75 -3.66
CA ALA A 122 -3.08 -0.81 -4.80
C ALA A 122 -4.04 0.38 -4.82
N LEU A 123 -4.64 0.72 -3.68
CA LEU A 123 -5.52 1.89 -3.53
C LEU A 123 -4.78 3.19 -3.89
N PHE A 124 -3.59 3.42 -3.36
CA PHE A 124 -2.81 4.63 -3.68
C PHE A 124 -2.36 4.67 -5.13
N ASN A 125 -2.01 3.53 -5.73
CA ASN A 125 -1.62 3.43 -7.13
C ASN A 125 -2.78 3.63 -8.11
N ALA A 126 -4.00 3.25 -7.75
CA ALA A 126 -5.18 3.44 -8.57
C ALA A 126 -5.73 4.87 -8.42
N GLY A 127 -5.87 5.33 -7.18
CA GLY A 127 -6.53 6.60 -6.84
C GLY A 127 -5.84 7.89 -7.28
N TYR A 128 -4.72 7.82 -8.00
CA TYR A 128 -4.10 9.01 -8.56
C TYR A 128 -4.81 9.46 -9.84
N ARG A 129 -5.58 8.59 -10.50
CA ARG A 129 -6.40 8.90 -11.68
C ARG A 129 -7.88 9.00 -11.32
N LYS A 130 -8.56 9.95 -11.96
CA LYS A 130 -10.01 10.15 -11.85
C LYS A 130 -10.75 8.95 -12.45
N GLY A 131 -11.83 8.54 -11.79
CA GLY A 131 -12.63 7.38 -12.17
C GLY A 131 -12.09 6.03 -11.67
N ALA A 132 -10.96 6.00 -10.96
CA ALA A 132 -10.48 4.78 -10.34
C ALA A 132 -11.40 4.32 -9.20
N THR A 133 -11.80 3.04 -9.24
CA THR A 133 -12.63 2.38 -8.22
C THR A 133 -11.96 1.14 -7.67
N VAL A 134 -12.43 0.69 -6.50
CA VAL A 134 -12.09 -0.62 -5.93
C VAL A 134 -13.35 -1.38 -5.57
N ASP A 135 -13.42 -2.65 -5.96
CA ASP A 135 -14.56 -3.51 -5.68
C ASP A 135 -14.47 -4.05 -4.26
N ARG A 136 -15.54 -3.87 -3.49
CA ARG A 136 -15.65 -4.42 -2.15
C ARG A 136 -17.02 -5.03 -1.95
N CYS A 137 -17.06 -6.19 -1.30
CA CYS A 137 -18.33 -6.79 -0.94
C CYS A 137 -18.89 -6.10 0.30
N GLU A 138 -20.13 -5.61 0.22
CA GLU A 138 -20.90 -5.04 1.32
C GLU A 138 -22.24 -5.78 1.48
N GLY A 139 -22.71 -5.85 2.72
CA GLY A 139 -23.96 -6.50 3.10
C GLY A 139 -23.75 -7.59 4.15
N ASP A 140 -24.85 -8.00 4.78
CA ASP A 140 -24.84 -9.16 5.68
C ASP A 140 -24.55 -10.45 4.89
N ALA A 141 -24.10 -11.50 5.57
CA ALA A 141 -23.73 -12.78 4.94
C ALA A 141 -24.79 -13.36 3.99
N LYS A 142 -26.08 -12.98 4.16
CA LYS A 142 -27.20 -13.39 3.32
C LYS A 142 -27.42 -12.52 2.08
N ASN A 143 -26.91 -11.28 2.03
CA ASN A 143 -27.14 -10.29 0.98
C ASN A 143 -25.84 -9.57 0.57
N MET A 144 -24.76 -10.32 0.35
CA MET A 144 -23.49 -9.77 -0.13
C MET A 144 -23.66 -9.20 -1.54
N LYS A 145 -23.46 -7.88 -1.68
CA LYS A 145 -23.42 -7.17 -2.96
C LYS A 145 -22.01 -6.63 -3.19
N VAL A 146 -21.52 -6.72 -4.41
CA VAL A 146 -20.30 -6.03 -4.79
C VAL A 146 -20.66 -4.55 -4.99
N ARG A 147 -19.98 -3.67 -4.27
CA ARG A 147 -20.05 -2.22 -4.43
C ARG A 147 -18.69 -1.72 -4.92
N GLU A 148 -18.73 -0.86 -5.92
CA GLU A 148 -17.55 -0.15 -6.40
C GLU A 148 -17.36 1.11 -5.54
N PHE A 149 -16.16 1.28 -4.99
CA PHE A 149 -15.79 2.44 -4.20
C PHE A 149 -14.83 3.35 -4.95
N PRO A 150 -15.12 4.65 -5.11
CA PRO A 150 -14.15 5.58 -5.68
C PRO A 150 -12.93 5.71 -4.77
N VAL A 151 -11.75 5.77 -5.38
CA VAL A 151 -10.47 5.93 -4.66
C VAL A 151 -9.68 7.16 -5.11
N HIS A 152 -10.23 7.97 -6.00
CA HIS A 152 -9.59 9.20 -6.44
C HIS A 152 -9.56 10.25 -5.32
N ALA A 153 -8.37 10.60 -4.84
CA ALA A 153 -8.18 11.59 -3.78
C ALA A 153 -6.73 12.09 -3.73
N PRO A 154 -6.44 13.34 -3.33
CA PRO A 154 -5.08 13.76 -3.02
C PRO A 154 -4.51 12.97 -1.84
N VAL A 155 -3.26 12.52 -1.98
CA VAL A 155 -2.58 11.73 -0.93
C VAL A 155 -1.16 12.26 -0.73
N ALA A 156 -0.81 12.58 0.51
CA ALA A 156 0.57 12.81 0.94
C ALA A 156 1.05 11.67 1.84
N LEU A 157 2.29 11.23 1.64
CA LEU A 157 2.91 10.11 2.34
C LEU A 157 4.23 10.56 2.94
N ALA A 158 4.44 10.36 4.23
CA ALA A 158 5.72 10.60 4.89
C ALA A 158 6.35 9.30 5.38
N GLY A 159 7.66 9.13 5.17
CA GLY A 159 8.39 7.97 5.69
C GLY A 159 9.90 8.08 5.54
N LEU A 160 10.61 7.02 5.90
CA LEU A 160 12.05 6.91 5.65
C LEU A 160 12.37 6.59 4.18
N ALA A 161 13.46 7.15 3.67
CA ALA A 161 13.93 6.92 2.31
C ALA A 161 14.25 5.44 2.06
N GLY A 162 13.99 4.95 0.84
CA GLY A 162 14.23 3.55 0.45
C GLY A 162 13.20 2.53 0.94
N ARG A 163 12.11 2.98 1.58
CA ARG A 163 10.99 2.13 2.02
C ARG A 163 9.71 2.32 1.21
N MET A 164 9.59 3.44 0.50
CA MET A 164 8.42 3.72 -0.33
C MET A 164 8.47 2.89 -1.62
N PRO A 165 7.40 2.18 -2.01
CA PRO A 165 7.36 1.43 -3.26
C PRO A 165 7.52 2.35 -4.49
N ASP A 166 8.34 1.94 -5.47
CA ASP A 166 8.55 2.71 -6.71
C ASP A 166 7.26 2.92 -7.50
N THR A 167 6.33 1.97 -7.42
CA THR A 167 5.00 2.12 -8.02
C THR A 167 4.25 3.35 -7.50
N ILE A 168 4.44 3.73 -6.23
CA ILE A 168 3.87 4.96 -5.68
C ILE A 168 4.74 6.18 -6.07
N ARG A 169 6.08 6.05 -6.00
CA ARG A 169 7.01 7.16 -6.31
C ARG A 169 6.86 7.68 -7.74
N THR A 170 6.66 6.78 -8.71
CA THR A 170 6.45 7.16 -10.11
C THR A 170 5.13 7.90 -10.37
N ARG A 171 4.19 7.87 -9.42
CA ARG A 171 2.87 8.53 -9.50
C ARG A 171 2.82 9.84 -8.67
N GLY A 172 3.97 10.38 -8.28
CA GLY A 172 4.05 11.53 -7.39
C GLY A 172 5.32 12.36 -7.50
N VAL A 173 5.36 13.42 -6.70
CA VAL A 173 6.55 14.26 -6.52
C VAL A 173 7.18 13.88 -5.18
N THR A 174 8.44 13.41 -5.22
CA THR A 174 9.17 13.06 -4.00
C THR A 174 10.07 14.19 -3.53
N LEU A 175 9.82 14.66 -2.31
CA LEU A 175 10.54 15.69 -1.60
C LEU A 175 11.49 15.04 -0.58
N HIS A 176 12.78 15.05 -0.91
CA HIS A 176 13.85 14.54 -0.06
C HIS A 176 14.19 15.53 1.05
N MET A 177 13.59 15.35 2.22
CA MET A 177 13.75 16.22 3.38
C MET A 177 15.09 15.96 4.09
N ARG A 178 15.66 17.00 4.68
CA ARG A 178 16.90 16.94 5.47
C ARG A 178 16.70 17.64 6.80
N ARG A 179 17.43 17.19 7.82
CA ARG A 179 17.42 17.87 9.12
C ARG A 179 17.87 19.32 8.91
N ARG A 180 17.12 20.25 9.51
CA ARG A 180 17.48 21.68 9.45
C ARG A 180 18.89 21.88 9.99
N ARG A 181 19.64 22.77 9.35
CA ARG A 181 20.95 23.15 9.85
C ARG A 181 20.82 23.98 11.15
N PRO A 182 21.82 23.98 12.03
CA PRO A 182 21.78 24.77 13.27
C PRO A 182 21.58 26.28 13.06
N ASP A 183 22.00 26.82 11.91
CA ASP A 183 21.86 28.22 11.52
C ASP A 183 20.48 28.56 10.93
N GLN A 184 19.71 27.56 10.49
CA GLN A 184 18.37 27.75 9.98
C GLN A 184 17.36 27.89 11.14
N LYS A 185 16.97 29.13 11.43
CA LYS A 185 15.92 29.44 12.40
C LYS A 185 14.55 29.37 11.72
N VAL A 186 13.64 28.61 12.32
CA VAL A 186 12.22 28.57 11.96
C VAL A 186 11.41 28.96 13.19
N ALA A 187 10.18 29.43 12.99
CA ALA A 187 9.28 29.76 14.07
C ALA A 187 8.89 28.50 14.86
N ASP A 188 8.65 28.67 16.16
CA ASP A 188 8.08 27.61 16.97
C ASP A 188 6.66 27.31 16.50
N PHE A 189 6.39 26.05 16.23
CA PHE A 189 5.05 25.63 15.85
C PHE A 189 4.22 25.34 17.10
N ARG A 190 3.09 26.02 17.18
CA ARG A 190 2.01 25.71 18.12
C ARG A 190 0.74 25.58 17.30
N GLU A 191 0.08 24.44 17.40
CA GLU A 191 -1.08 24.12 16.55
C GLU A 191 -2.16 25.20 16.60
N ARG A 192 -2.48 25.71 17.79
CA ARG A 192 -3.48 26.79 17.98
C ARG A 192 -3.13 28.08 17.22
N ASP A 193 -1.84 28.44 17.19
CA ASP A 193 -1.37 29.69 16.58
C ASP A 193 -1.33 29.50 15.05
N ALA A 194 -0.82 28.35 14.60
CA ALA A 194 -0.81 28.00 13.18
C ALA A 194 -2.22 27.83 12.60
N LEU A 195 -3.19 27.30 13.37
CA LEU A 195 -4.59 27.18 12.96
C LEU A 195 -5.23 28.57 12.76
N ALA A 196 -4.98 29.50 13.68
CA ALA A 196 -5.44 30.89 13.56
C ALA A 196 -4.83 31.60 12.34
N GLU A 197 -3.57 31.32 12.02
CA GLU A 197 -2.91 31.83 10.81
C GLU A 197 -3.43 31.19 9.52
N ALA A 198 -3.76 29.88 9.55
CA ALA A 198 -4.30 29.15 8.39
C ALA A 198 -5.74 29.54 8.06
N ALA A 199 -6.57 29.83 9.07
CA ALA A 199 -8.01 30.10 8.90
C ALA A 199 -8.33 31.11 7.78
N PRO A 200 -7.76 32.34 7.76
CA PRO A 200 -8.05 33.29 6.67
C PRO A 200 -7.50 32.84 5.31
N ILE A 201 -6.44 32.04 5.28
CA ILE A 201 -5.90 31.48 4.03
C ILE A 201 -6.87 30.43 3.48
N ARG A 202 -7.42 29.57 4.34
CA ARG A 202 -8.41 28.54 3.95
C ARG A 202 -9.68 29.16 3.37
N GLU A 203 -10.21 30.20 4.00
CA GLU A 203 -11.40 30.91 3.49
C GLU A 203 -11.14 31.46 2.06
N GLN A 204 -9.96 32.03 1.84
CA GLN A 204 -9.56 32.52 0.51
C GLN A 204 -9.36 31.36 -0.49
N LEU A 205 -8.80 30.22 -0.05
CA LEU A 205 -8.64 29.02 -0.89
C LEU A 205 -9.98 28.41 -1.30
N GLU A 206 -10.96 28.37 -0.38
CA GLU A 206 -12.30 27.88 -0.64
C GLU A 206 -13.03 28.74 -1.67
N ALA A 207 -13.01 30.07 -1.47
CA ALA A 207 -13.60 31.01 -2.42
C ALA A 207 -12.92 30.95 -3.79
N TRP A 208 -11.58 30.91 -3.82
CA TRP A 208 -10.80 30.80 -5.06
C TRP A 208 -11.11 29.52 -5.84
N ALA A 209 -11.23 28.38 -5.15
CA ALA A 209 -11.39 27.10 -5.81
C ALA A 209 -12.68 27.01 -6.64
N GLY A 210 -13.79 27.56 -6.13
CA GLY A 210 -15.08 27.55 -6.83
C GLY A 210 -15.08 28.36 -8.14
N GLU A 211 -14.21 29.36 -8.27
CA GLU A 211 -14.14 30.23 -9.46
C GLU A 211 -13.20 29.69 -10.56
N GLN A 212 -12.22 28.86 -10.19
CA GLN A 212 -11.12 28.50 -11.10
C GLN A 212 -11.21 27.08 -11.67
N GLU A 213 -12.16 26.25 -11.20
CA GLU A 213 -12.23 24.83 -11.56
C GLU A 213 -12.36 24.61 -13.08
N ASP A 214 -13.26 25.35 -13.74
CA ASP A 214 -13.46 25.26 -15.20
C ASP A 214 -12.24 25.74 -16.00
N LEU A 215 -11.61 26.83 -15.55
CA LEU A 215 -10.40 27.37 -16.19
C LEU A 215 -9.23 26.39 -16.10
N LEU A 216 -9.06 25.76 -14.94
CA LEU A 216 -8.01 24.76 -14.71
C LEU A 216 -8.28 23.46 -15.49
N ALA A 217 -9.54 23.04 -15.64
CA ALA A 217 -9.89 21.85 -16.43
C ALA A 217 -9.54 22.01 -17.92
N ALA A 218 -9.66 23.23 -18.45
CA ALA A 218 -9.30 23.58 -19.82
C ALA A 218 -7.79 23.86 -20.01
N ALA A 219 -7.03 24.07 -18.93
CA ALA A 219 -5.64 24.47 -19.01
C ALA A 219 -4.76 23.35 -19.62
N ARG A 220 -3.83 23.74 -20.49
CA ARG A 220 -2.82 22.86 -21.11
C ARG A 220 -1.43 23.50 -20.97
N PRO A 221 -0.79 23.40 -19.79
CA PRO A 221 0.47 24.08 -19.51
C PRO A 221 1.60 23.51 -20.37
N LYS A 222 2.53 24.37 -20.79
CA LYS A 222 3.72 23.93 -21.53
C LYS A 222 4.72 23.25 -20.60
N MET A 223 5.05 22.00 -20.88
CA MET A 223 6.03 21.21 -20.13
C MET A 223 7.47 21.70 -20.35
N PRO A 224 8.34 21.66 -19.31
CA PRO A 224 9.77 21.86 -19.48
C PRO A 224 10.43 20.78 -20.36
N ALA A 225 11.57 21.11 -20.96
CA ALA A 225 12.35 20.13 -21.72
C ALA A 225 12.80 18.96 -20.82
N GLY A 226 12.69 17.74 -21.32
CA GLY A 226 13.03 16.51 -20.58
C GLY A 226 11.94 15.99 -19.63
N VAL A 227 10.78 16.66 -19.55
CA VAL A 227 9.63 16.21 -18.76
C VAL A 227 8.57 15.64 -19.70
N THR A 228 8.46 14.31 -19.75
CA THR A 228 7.57 13.57 -20.64
C THR A 228 6.77 12.49 -19.91
N ASP A 229 5.83 11.87 -20.62
CA ASP A 229 5.05 10.72 -20.19
C ASP A 229 4.44 10.92 -18.79
N ARG A 230 4.64 9.95 -17.90
CA ARG A 230 4.10 9.95 -16.54
C ARG A 230 4.57 11.18 -15.75
N ALA A 231 5.80 11.64 -15.92
CA ALA A 231 6.26 12.85 -15.23
C ALA A 231 5.49 14.09 -15.69
N ALA A 232 5.20 14.20 -16.99
CA ALA A 232 4.34 15.27 -17.51
C ALA A 232 2.91 15.17 -16.94
N GLU A 233 2.30 13.98 -16.91
CA GLU A 233 0.96 13.76 -16.32
C GLU A 233 0.91 14.18 -14.84
N ILE A 234 1.93 13.85 -14.05
CA ILE A 234 1.99 14.18 -12.61
C ILE A 234 2.19 15.69 -12.38
N TRP A 235 2.96 16.37 -13.24
CA TRP A 235 3.27 17.79 -13.08
C TRP A 235 2.24 18.73 -13.74
N GLU A 236 1.43 18.25 -14.68
CA GLU A 236 0.41 19.04 -15.38
C GLU A 236 -0.49 19.85 -14.42
N PRO A 237 -1.07 19.25 -13.35
CA PRO A 237 -1.95 19.99 -12.46
C PRO A 237 -1.24 21.12 -11.72
N LEU A 238 0.01 20.89 -11.29
CA LEU A 238 0.80 21.88 -10.56
C LEU A 238 1.24 23.03 -11.47
N LEU A 239 1.62 22.73 -12.72
CA LEU A 239 2.00 23.73 -13.70
C LEU A 239 0.80 24.55 -14.19
N ALA A 240 -0.40 23.94 -14.32
CA ALA A 240 -1.62 24.66 -14.67
C ALA A 240 -1.98 25.73 -13.62
N ILE A 241 -1.88 25.37 -12.33
CA ILE A 241 -2.11 26.32 -11.22
C ILE A 241 -1.05 27.43 -11.23
N ALA A 242 0.21 27.09 -11.51
CA ALA A 242 1.30 28.06 -11.60
C ALA A 242 1.12 29.04 -12.77
N ASP A 243 0.68 28.56 -13.93
CA ASP A 243 0.41 29.39 -15.10
C ASP A 243 -0.78 30.32 -14.86
N LEU A 244 -1.81 29.86 -14.14
CA LEU A 244 -2.93 30.70 -13.70
C LEU A 244 -2.49 31.81 -12.71
N ALA A 245 -1.44 31.57 -11.93
CA ALA A 245 -0.87 32.57 -11.03
C ALA A 245 -0.03 33.64 -11.75
N GLY A 246 0.39 33.38 -12.99
CA GLY A 246 1.19 34.30 -13.81
C GLY A 246 2.69 33.98 -13.82
N ASP A 247 3.44 34.81 -14.55
CA ASP A 247 4.81 34.50 -15.00
C ASP A 247 5.81 34.14 -13.88
N ASP A 248 5.70 34.74 -12.69
CA ASP A 248 6.64 34.47 -11.60
C ASP A 248 6.48 33.03 -11.07
N TRP A 249 5.26 32.67 -10.66
CA TRP A 249 4.94 31.33 -10.20
C TRP A 249 5.13 30.29 -11.30
N SER A 250 4.76 30.63 -12.53
CA SER A 250 5.00 29.84 -13.74
C SER A 250 6.48 29.48 -13.93
N LYS A 251 7.41 30.42 -13.70
CA LYS A 251 8.87 30.18 -13.75
C LYS A 251 9.35 29.33 -12.57
N ARG A 252 8.92 29.65 -11.35
CA ARG A 252 9.31 28.91 -10.13
C ARG A 252 8.87 27.45 -10.19
N ALA A 253 7.64 27.19 -10.67
CA ALA A 253 7.09 25.86 -10.81
C ALA A 253 7.83 25.02 -11.85
N ARG A 254 8.20 25.61 -13.00
CA ARG A 254 9.01 24.92 -14.01
C ARG A 254 10.43 24.64 -13.52
N ALA A 255 11.04 25.58 -12.81
CA ALA A 255 12.34 25.35 -12.17
C ALA A 255 12.27 24.21 -11.14
N ALA A 256 11.20 24.16 -10.33
CA ALA A 256 10.97 23.05 -9.40
C ALA A 256 10.72 21.72 -10.15
N CYS A 257 9.96 21.73 -11.23
CA CYS A 257 9.72 20.56 -12.08
C CYS A 257 11.03 19.99 -12.63
N THR A 258 11.87 20.83 -13.25
CA THR A 258 13.21 20.44 -13.71
C THR A 258 14.08 19.96 -12.55
N TYR A 259 14.02 20.60 -11.39
CA TYR A 259 14.77 20.16 -10.21
C TYR A 259 14.39 18.73 -9.79
N PHE A 260 13.09 18.40 -9.71
CA PHE A 260 12.62 17.11 -9.20
C PHE A 260 12.53 15.99 -10.26
N VAL A 261 12.43 16.33 -11.55
CA VAL A 261 12.35 15.35 -12.63
C VAL A 261 13.73 15.12 -13.25
N VAL A 262 14.45 16.22 -13.54
CA VAL A 262 15.70 16.18 -14.30
C VAL A 262 16.94 16.22 -13.38
N SER A 263 16.88 16.94 -12.25
CA SER A 263 18.09 17.29 -11.48
C SER A 263 18.24 16.57 -10.12
N SER A 264 17.23 15.84 -9.65
CA SER A 264 17.20 15.27 -8.31
C SER A 264 17.78 13.85 -8.30
N ALA A 265 18.77 13.63 -7.44
CA ALA A 265 19.59 12.42 -7.26
C ALA A 265 20.56 12.15 -8.43
N SER A 266 21.86 12.19 -8.13
CA SER A 266 22.95 11.67 -8.96
C SER A 266 22.48 10.37 -9.61
N ASP A 267 22.64 10.26 -10.93
CA ASP A 267 22.16 9.13 -11.75
C ASP A 267 22.31 7.77 -11.03
N ASP A 268 23.40 7.58 -10.31
CA ASP A 268 23.71 6.43 -9.45
C ASP A 268 22.62 5.94 -8.47
N GLU A 269 21.89 6.80 -7.76
CA GLU A 269 20.89 6.35 -6.77
C GLU A 269 19.56 5.92 -7.41
N LYS A 270 19.29 6.38 -8.64
CA LYS A 270 18.07 6.04 -9.41
C LYS A 270 18.26 4.79 -10.25
N LEU A 271 19.48 4.48 -10.65
CA LEU A 271 19.77 3.30 -11.46
C LEU A 271 19.52 2.03 -10.62
N SER A 272 18.67 1.16 -11.16
CA SER A 272 18.55 -0.22 -10.66
C SER A 272 19.94 -0.87 -10.60
N LEU A 273 20.12 -1.88 -9.74
CA LEU A 273 21.41 -2.56 -9.60
C LEU A 273 22.00 -2.98 -10.96
N GLY A 274 21.16 -3.48 -11.87
CA GLY A 274 21.60 -3.89 -13.20
C GLY A 274 21.94 -2.73 -14.13
N GLN A 275 21.31 -1.56 -13.99
CA GLN A 275 21.67 -0.36 -14.74
C GLN A 275 23.00 0.25 -14.25
N ARG A 276 23.24 0.26 -12.93
CA ARG A 276 24.56 0.63 -12.38
C ARG A 276 25.64 -0.31 -12.89
N LEU A 277 25.35 -1.61 -12.93
CA LEU A 277 26.24 -2.62 -13.51
C LEU A 277 26.52 -2.34 -15.00
N LEU A 278 25.49 -2.06 -15.80
CA LEU A 278 25.67 -1.70 -17.20
C LEU A 278 26.52 -0.45 -17.38
N ARG A 279 26.31 0.59 -16.57
CA ARG A 279 27.09 1.83 -16.57
C ARG A 279 28.56 1.58 -16.27
N ASP A 280 28.84 0.81 -15.23
CA ASP A 280 30.22 0.52 -14.84
C ASP A 280 30.91 -0.41 -15.83
N ILE A 281 30.19 -1.36 -16.43
CA ILE A 281 30.70 -2.15 -17.55
C ILE A 281 30.99 -1.25 -18.75
N LYS A 282 30.14 -0.26 -19.05
CA LYS A 282 30.40 0.71 -20.11
C LYS A 282 31.70 1.47 -19.87
N ARG A 283 31.91 1.97 -18.64
CA ARG A 283 33.18 2.62 -18.25
C ARG A 283 34.37 1.69 -18.44
N VAL A 284 34.27 0.43 -18.01
CA VAL A 284 35.33 -0.57 -18.20
C VAL A 284 35.66 -0.79 -19.69
N PHE A 285 34.66 -0.85 -20.57
CA PHE A 285 34.89 -1.01 -22.01
C PHE A 285 35.45 0.26 -22.67
N ASP A 286 34.98 1.44 -22.24
CA ASP A 286 35.46 2.75 -22.70
C ASP A 286 36.93 2.97 -22.28
N ASP A 287 37.28 2.67 -21.03
CA ASP A 287 38.63 2.83 -20.47
C ASP A 287 39.65 1.90 -21.14
N GLU A 288 39.24 0.68 -21.47
CA GLU A 288 40.10 -0.30 -22.16
C GLU A 288 40.12 -0.14 -23.68
N ALA A 289 39.21 0.69 -24.23
CA ALA A 289 39.03 0.88 -25.67
C ALA A 289 38.91 -0.44 -26.45
N THR A 290 38.13 -1.40 -25.94
CA THR A 290 37.91 -2.71 -26.57
C THR A 290 36.46 -2.95 -26.93
N ASN A 291 36.20 -3.78 -27.95
CA ASN A 291 34.82 -4.16 -28.35
C ASN A 291 34.37 -5.52 -27.80
N ALA A 292 35.25 -6.26 -27.12
CA ALA A 292 34.94 -7.55 -26.52
C ALA A 292 35.86 -7.82 -25.32
N MET A 293 35.29 -8.38 -24.25
CA MET A 293 36.01 -8.68 -23.01
C MET A 293 35.48 -9.96 -22.36
N TRP A 294 36.36 -10.73 -21.73
CA TRP A 294 35.96 -11.94 -21.01
C TRP A 294 35.23 -11.60 -19.71
N SER A 295 34.32 -12.48 -19.30
CA SER A 295 33.57 -12.31 -18.05
C SER A 295 34.49 -12.24 -16.83
N SER A 296 35.62 -12.97 -16.85
CA SER A 296 36.64 -12.91 -15.80
C SER A 296 37.25 -11.52 -15.66
N ASP A 297 37.54 -10.89 -16.80
CA ASP A 297 38.31 -9.64 -16.84
C ASP A 297 37.40 -8.47 -16.49
N ILE A 298 36.14 -8.50 -16.94
CA ILE A 298 35.11 -7.55 -16.53
C ILE A 298 34.95 -7.58 -15.01
N ILE A 299 34.80 -8.77 -14.41
CA ILE A 299 34.65 -8.91 -12.94
C ILE A 299 35.91 -8.39 -12.24
N ALA A 300 37.09 -8.80 -12.68
CA ALA A 300 38.35 -8.36 -12.09
C ALA A 300 38.46 -6.82 -12.07
N LYS A 301 38.12 -6.16 -13.18
CA LYS A 301 38.14 -4.70 -13.29
C LYS A 301 37.06 -4.02 -12.45
N LEU A 302 35.82 -4.54 -12.46
CA LEU A 302 34.74 -4.02 -11.63
C LEU A 302 35.04 -4.14 -10.12
N THR A 303 35.79 -5.17 -9.71
CA THR A 303 36.14 -5.42 -8.29
C THR A 303 37.52 -4.90 -7.89
N ALA A 304 38.23 -4.21 -8.78
CA ALA A 304 39.60 -3.74 -8.53
C ALA A 304 39.65 -2.64 -7.47
N ASP A 305 38.66 -1.74 -7.45
CA ASP A 305 38.52 -0.70 -6.43
C ASP A 305 38.01 -1.31 -5.11
N ALA A 306 38.63 -0.92 -4.00
CA ALA A 306 38.25 -1.35 -2.66
C ALA A 306 36.88 -0.83 -2.22
N GLU A 307 36.49 0.34 -2.73
CA GLU A 307 35.18 0.96 -2.47
C GLU A 307 34.12 0.53 -3.51
N SER A 308 34.46 -0.35 -4.46
CA SER A 308 33.51 -0.81 -5.48
C SER A 308 32.37 -1.62 -4.88
N GLU A 309 31.14 -1.25 -5.25
CA GLU A 309 29.93 -1.99 -4.89
C GLU A 309 29.95 -3.45 -5.38
N TRP A 310 30.72 -3.75 -6.43
CA TRP A 310 30.83 -5.09 -7.02
C TRP A 310 31.72 -6.03 -6.19
N ARG A 311 32.59 -5.47 -5.34
CA ARG A 311 33.52 -6.21 -4.49
C ARG A 311 32.81 -6.85 -3.29
N ASP A 312 31.89 -6.12 -2.67
CA ASP A 312 31.06 -6.61 -1.56
C ASP A 312 29.57 -6.34 -1.80
N LEU A 313 28.96 -7.23 -2.59
CA LEU A 313 27.57 -7.12 -2.96
C LEU A 313 26.69 -7.95 -2.01
N TRP A 314 26.50 -7.41 -0.82
CA TRP A 314 25.82 -8.03 0.34
C TRP A 314 26.54 -9.27 0.88
N GLY A 315 27.82 -9.13 1.22
CA GLY A 315 28.67 -10.18 1.78
C GLY A 315 29.23 -11.15 0.73
N LYS A 316 29.06 -10.85 -0.56
CA LYS A 316 29.52 -11.70 -1.67
C LYS A 316 30.01 -10.86 -2.85
N THR A 317 31.18 -11.20 -3.36
CA THR A 317 31.74 -10.59 -4.56
C THR A 317 30.96 -11.03 -5.82
N LEU A 318 30.88 -10.14 -6.80
CA LEU A 318 30.25 -10.41 -8.09
C LEU A 318 30.90 -11.63 -8.77
N ASP A 319 30.10 -12.62 -9.17
CA ASP A 319 30.56 -13.81 -9.90
C ASP A 319 30.00 -13.85 -11.34
N GLN A 320 30.54 -14.74 -12.19
CA GLN A 320 30.13 -14.84 -13.60
C GLN A 320 28.65 -15.22 -13.75
N ARG A 321 28.11 -16.02 -12.82
CA ARG A 321 26.71 -16.47 -12.85
C ARG A 321 25.78 -15.29 -12.59
N ARG A 322 26.11 -14.43 -11.63
CA ARG A 322 25.36 -13.25 -11.25
C ARG A 322 25.49 -12.16 -12.30
N LEU A 323 26.69 -11.94 -12.84
CA LEU A 323 26.90 -11.05 -13.99
C LEU A 323 25.97 -11.44 -15.15
N ALA A 324 25.94 -12.72 -15.53
CA ALA A 324 25.06 -13.20 -16.60
C ALA A 324 23.57 -13.05 -16.25
N LYS A 325 23.17 -13.32 -15.01
CA LYS A 325 21.77 -13.18 -14.55
C LYS A 325 21.29 -11.73 -14.61
N GLU A 326 22.11 -10.79 -14.18
CA GLU A 326 21.77 -9.36 -14.19
C GLU A 326 21.74 -8.81 -15.62
N LEU A 327 22.73 -9.14 -16.46
CA LEU A 327 22.80 -8.69 -17.84
C LEU A 327 21.68 -9.26 -18.74
N ASN A 328 21.25 -10.50 -18.49
CA ASN A 328 20.18 -11.12 -19.27
C ASN A 328 18.83 -10.40 -19.14
N LYS A 329 18.61 -9.64 -18.05
CA LYS A 329 17.39 -8.80 -17.87
C LYS A 329 17.30 -7.68 -18.92
N TYR A 330 18.45 -7.27 -19.47
CA TYR A 330 18.56 -6.20 -20.47
C TYR A 330 18.81 -6.76 -21.88
N GLY A 331 18.57 -8.05 -22.10
CA GLY A 331 18.77 -8.71 -23.40
C GLY A 331 20.22 -9.05 -23.74
N VAL A 332 21.18 -8.77 -22.84
CA VAL A 332 22.60 -9.04 -23.06
C VAL A 332 22.93 -10.48 -22.69
N LYS A 333 23.55 -11.22 -23.61
CA LYS A 333 23.90 -12.63 -23.41
C LYS A 333 25.40 -12.85 -23.53
N SER A 334 25.96 -13.65 -22.62
CA SER A 334 27.35 -14.07 -22.76
C SER A 334 27.51 -15.00 -23.96
N LYS A 335 28.62 -14.86 -24.67
CA LYS A 335 29.02 -15.73 -25.77
C LYS A 335 30.51 -16.02 -25.73
N THR A 336 30.96 -16.95 -26.54
CA THR A 336 32.40 -17.20 -26.68
C THR A 336 32.99 -16.07 -27.52
N VAL A 337 33.84 -15.25 -26.91
CA VAL A 337 34.50 -14.12 -27.55
C VAL A 337 36.00 -14.39 -27.64
N ARG A 338 36.59 -14.02 -28.79
CA ARG A 338 38.04 -14.07 -29.00
C ARG A 338 38.63 -12.72 -28.66
N VAL A 339 39.57 -12.70 -27.71
CA VAL A 339 40.34 -11.51 -27.34
C VAL A 339 41.81 -11.86 -27.55
N GLY A 340 42.46 -11.18 -28.49
CA GLY A 340 43.79 -11.57 -28.98
C GLY A 340 43.77 -12.98 -29.57
N VAL A 341 44.60 -13.88 -29.02
CA VAL A 341 44.77 -15.27 -29.50
C VAL A 341 43.89 -16.29 -28.77
N ALA A 342 43.28 -15.92 -27.65
CA ALA A 342 42.54 -16.85 -26.79
C ALA A 342 41.01 -16.62 -26.87
N THR A 343 40.25 -17.67 -26.58
CA THR A 343 38.78 -17.64 -26.59
C THR A 343 38.24 -18.03 -25.23
N SER A 344 37.33 -17.23 -24.68
CA SER A 344 36.64 -17.54 -23.44
C SER A 344 35.21 -16.97 -23.47
N ARG A 345 34.42 -17.27 -22.45
CA ARG A 345 33.07 -16.70 -22.28
C ARG A 345 33.20 -15.24 -21.88
N GLY A 346 32.49 -14.38 -22.59
CA GLY A 346 32.52 -12.94 -22.38
C GLY A 346 31.37 -12.23 -23.07
N TYR A 347 31.53 -10.92 -23.22
CA TYR A 347 30.56 -10.02 -23.81
C TYR A 347 31.24 -9.17 -24.85
N ASP A 348 30.50 -8.82 -25.88
CA ASP A 348 30.93 -7.86 -26.88
C ASP A 348 29.95 -6.69 -26.96
N ILE A 349 30.44 -5.59 -27.51
CA ILE A 349 29.66 -4.38 -27.70
C ILE A 349 28.61 -4.62 -28.79
N ASP A 350 28.99 -5.26 -29.90
CA ASP A 350 28.18 -5.30 -31.11
C ASP A 350 27.34 -6.59 -31.25
N GLY A 351 26.29 -6.53 -32.07
CA GLY A 351 25.40 -7.66 -32.38
C GLY A 351 24.04 -7.64 -31.65
N PRO A 352 23.15 -8.60 -31.97
CA PRO A 352 21.73 -8.57 -31.55
C PRO A 352 21.49 -8.83 -30.06
N THR A 353 22.53 -9.23 -29.32
CA THR A 353 22.50 -9.42 -27.86
C THR A 353 23.75 -8.80 -27.22
N GLY A 354 24.37 -7.82 -27.89
CA GLY A 354 25.58 -7.13 -27.45
C GLY A 354 25.29 -6.01 -26.47
N LEU A 355 26.33 -5.51 -25.81
CA LEU A 355 26.22 -4.47 -24.78
C LEU A 355 25.73 -3.12 -25.34
N ARG A 356 25.99 -2.81 -26.62
CA ARG A 356 25.59 -1.55 -27.26
C ARG A 356 24.08 -1.33 -27.20
N GLN A 357 23.29 -2.36 -27.51
CA GLN A 357 21.83 -2.25 -27.45
C GLN A 357 21.35 -1.92 -26.04
N ALA A 358 21.95 -2.53 -25.02
CA ALA A 358 21.59 -2.26 -23.64
C ALA A 358 22.05 -0.87 -23.19
N TRP A 359 23.21 -0.40 -23.61
CA TRP A 359 23.67 0.95 -23.30
C TRP A 359 22.82 2.01 -24.00
N ASP A 360 22.56 1.83 -25.29
CA ASP A 360 21.77 2.77 -26.08
C ASP A 360 20.34 2.91 -25.52
N HIS A 361 19.77 1.80 -25.05
CA HIS A 361 18.41 1.75 -24.51
C HIS A 361 18.32 2.21 -23.05
N TRP A 362 19.22 1.74 -22.17
CA TRP A 362 19.08 1.89 -20.71
C TRP A 362 20.07 2.88 -20.06
N LEU A 363 21.11 3.34 -20.77
CA LEU A 363 22.12 4.28 -20.25
C LEU A 363 22.23 5.59 -21.01
N THR A 364 21.72 5.66 -22.25
CA THR A 364 21.44 6.95 -22.86
C THR A 364 20.36 7.62 -22.01
N PRO A 365 20.45 8.93 -21.68
CA PRO A 365 19.31 9.69 -21.20
C PRO A 365 18.29 9.79 -22.34
N SER A 366 17.66 8.66 -22.65
CA SER A 366 16.47 8.61 -23.46
C SER A 366 15.33 9.04 -22.55
N VAL A 367 14.45 9.84 -23.14
CA VAL A 367 13.32 10.53 -22.55
C VAL A 367 12.19 9.52 -22.19
N SER A 368 12.56 8.32 -21.76
CA SER A 368 11.70 7.15 -21.82
C SER A 368 12.31 6.00 -21.02
N ASP A 369 11.91 5.87 -19.75
CA ASP A 369 11.96 4.56 -19.07
C ASP A 369 10.97 4.50 -17.90
N THR A 370 9.71 4.24 -18.24
CA THR A 370 8.79 3.46 -17.39
C THR A 370 8.62 2.09 -18.02
N SER A 371 9.57 1.20 -17.77
CA SER A 371 9.44 -0.22 -18.08
C SER A 371 8.86 -0.94 -16.85
N GLU A 372 7.54 -0.82 -16.64
CA GLU A 372 6.79 -1.76 -15.80
C GLU A 372 6.54 -3.03 -16.63
N THR A 373 6.96 -4.17 -16.08
CA THR A 373 6.66 -5.53 -16.58
C THR A 373 5.18 -5.64 -16.96
N SER A 374 4.91 -6.06 -18.19
CA SER A 374 3.56 -6.25 -18.71
C SER A 374 2.79 -7.26 -17.85
N ASP A 375 1.77 -6.77 -17.15
CA ASP A 375 0.68 -7.60 -16.67
C ASP A 375 -0.01 -8.23 -17.89
N THR A 376 -0.22 -9.54 -17.79
CA THR A 376 -0.81 -10.36 -18.84
C THR A 376 -2.28 -9.98 -19.00
N SER A 377 -2.59 -9.17 -20.01
CA SER A 377 -3.96 -8.99 -20.51
C SER A 377 -4.20 -10.04 -21.59
N GLN A 378 -4.93 -11.09 -21.24
CA GLN A 378 -5.56 -11.96 -22.22
C GLN A 378 -6.78 -11.24 -22.84
N VAL A 379 -7.01 -11.61 -24.11
CA VAL A 379 -8.24 -11.51 -24.92
C VAL A 379 -8.16 -10.54 -26.11
N GLU A 380 -7.80 -11.18 -27.24
CA GLU A 380 -8.35 -11.10 -28.60
C GLU A 380 -7.89 -10.00 -29.57
N ALA A 381 -6.92 -10.41 -30.40
CA ALA A 381 -6.87 -10.04 -31.81
C ALA A 381 -7.82 -10.93 -32.63
N PHE A 382 -8.61 -10.32 -33.52
CA PHE A 382 -8.89 -10.91 -34.82
C PHE A 382 -8.63 -9.88 -35.92
N HIS A 383 -7.59 -10.18 -36.70
CA HIS A 383 -7.21 -9.53 -37.95
C HIS A 383 -8.28 -9.73 -39.03
N SER A 384 -8.36 -8.78 -39.98
CA SER A 384 -8.09 -8.95 -41.43
C SER A 384 -8.80 -7.85 -42.23
N VAL A 385 -8.39 -7.34 -43.40
CA VAL A 385 -7.19 -7.42 -44.26
C VAL A 385 -7.26 -6.17 -45.16
N SER A 386 -6.11 -5.68 -45.58
CA SER A 386 -5.88 -4.56 -46.50
C SER A 386 -6.48 -4.74 -47.90
N HIS A 387 -7.01 -3.65 -48.49
CA HIS A 387 -6.68 -3.25 -49.87
C HIS A 387 -6.83 -1.73 -50.07
N ALA A 388 -6.10 -1.25 -51.06
CA ALA A 388 -5.51 0.08 -51.20
C ALA A 388 -6.41 1.17 -51.86
N LYS A 389 -6.03 2.43 -51.54
CA LYS A 389 -6.09 3.69 -52.34
C LYS A 389 -7.45 4.19 -52.85
N SER A 390 -7.89 5.36 -52.35
CA SER A 390 -7.68 6.67 -53.01
C SER A 390 -8.41 7.82 -52.28
N ASN A 391 -7.65 8.87 -51.97
CA ASN A 391 -7.93 10.30 -51.90
C ASN A 391 -9.36 10.89 -51.73
N ASP A 392 -9.36 11.93 -50.88
CA ASP A 392 -10.00 13.25 -50.99
C ASP A 392 -11.33 13.56 -50.26
N THR A 393 -11.21 14.60 -49.40
CA THR A 393 -12.15 15.70 -49.08
C THR A 393 -13.49 15.34 -48.41
N SER A 394 -13.77 15.76 -47.17
CA SER A 394 -14.17 17.10 -46.67
C SER A 394 -15.65 17.08 -46.28
N ASP A 395 -15.94 17.68 -45.12
CA ASP A 395 -17.18 18.39 -44.79
C ASP A 395 -18.48 17.65 -44.40
N THR A 396 -18.83 17.88 -43.11
CA THR A 396 -20.09 18.50 -42.63
C THR A 396 -21.32 17.64 -42.28
N GLN A 397 -21.62 17.66 -40.97
CA GLN A 397 -22.90 17.79 -40.25
C GLN A 397 -24.21 17.09 -40.70
N ALA A 398 -24.93 16.67 -39.64
CA ALA A 398 -26.39 16.75 -39.41
C ALA A 398 -27.26 15.48 -39.62
N THR A 399 -27.62 14.89 -38.48
CA THR A 399 -28.98 14.61 -37.96
C THR A 399 -30.17 14.53 -38.93
N GLN A 400 -30.89 13.39 -38.92
CA GLN A 400 -32.37 13.25 -38.86
C GLN A 400 -32.72 11.74 -38.80
N GLN A 401 -33.34 11.23 -37.73
CA GLN A 401 -34.80 11.10 -37.46
C GLN A 401 -35.54 10.08 -38.35
N PHE A 402 -36.07 9.06 -37.68
CA PHE A 402 -36.87 7.94 -38.19
C PHE A 402 -38.29 8.36 -38.62
N SER A 403 -38.89 7.62 -39.56
CA SER A 403 -40.32 7.70 -39.88
C SER A 403 -40.99 6.32 -39.98
N LEU A 404 -41.98 6.11 -39.10
CA LEU A 404 -43.34 5.59 -39.30
C LEU A 404 -43.64 4.61 -40.46
N VAL A 405 -42.88 3.52 -40.59
CA VAL A 405 -43.35 2.29 -41.26
C VAL A 405 -43.15 1.03 -40.39
N GLU A 406 -42.46 1.15 -39.25
CA GLU A 406 -42.07 0.01 -38.41
C GLU A 406 -43.00 -0.25 -37.22
N GLN A 407 -44.25 0.19 -37.28
CA GLN A 407 -45.16 0.16 -36.13
C GLN A 407 -46.46 -0.62 -36.31
N GLN A 408 -46.53 -1.57 -37.25
CA GLN A 408 -47.66 -2.51 -37.31
C GLN A 408 -47.27 -3.78 -38.07
N LEU A 409 -46.91 -4.84 -37.32
CA LEU A 409 -47.15 -6.25 -37.62
C LEU A 409 -46.47 -7.11 -36.54
N SER A 410 -46.84 -6.87 -35.27
CA SER A 410 -46.75 -7.89 -34.23
C SER A 410 -48.13 -8.49 -34.08
N GLU A 411 -48.34 -9.73 -34.54
CA GLU A 411 -49.28 -10.66 -33.92
C GLU A 411 -49.10 -12.09 -34.47
N ASN A 412 -48.84 -13.00 -33.53
CA ASN A 412 -49.32 -14.40 -33.47
C ASN A 412 -48.60 -15.52 -34.26
N VAL A 413 -47.62 -16.13 -33.56
CA VAL A 413 -47.52 -17.54 -33.13
C VAL A 413 -47.96 -18.65 -34.10
N SER A 414 -47.07 -19.63 -34.38
CA SER A 414 -47.25 -21.08 -34.08
C SER A 414 -46.13 -21.96 -34.66
N ALA A 415 -45.84 -23.06 -33.95
CA ALA A 415 -44.75 -24.02 -34.12
C ALA A 415 -44.87 -24.96 -35.34
N VAL A 416 -43.74 -25.47 -35.83
CA VAL A 416 -43.63 -26.82 -36.42
C VAL A 416 -42.26 -27.45 -36.10
N SER A 417 -42.34 -28.71 -35.69
CA SER A 417 -41.31 -29.66 -35.26
C SER A 417 -40.53 -30.34 -36.40
N ASP A 418 -39.39 -30.92 -35.98
CA ASP A 418 -38.42 -31.87 -36.55
C ASP A 418 -38.65 -32.55 -37.91
N VAL A 419 -37.57 -32.57 -38.72
CA VAL A 419 -37.29 -33.62 -39.71
C VAL A 419 -35.83 -34.08 -39.56
N SER A 420 -35.69 -35.38 -39.35
CA SER A 420 -34.43 -36.12 -39.16
C SER A 420 -33.59 -36.26 -40.44
N LEU A 421 -32.29 -36.06 -40.22
CA LEU A 421 -31.07 -36.59 -40.87
C LEU A 421 -31.18 -37.46 -42.12
N THR A 422 -30.42 -37.06 -43.15
CA THR A 422 -29.66 -37.99 -44.02
C THR A 422 -28.19 -37.54 -44.15
N SER A 423 -27.33 -38.29 -43.48
CA SER A 423 -25.96 -38.72 -43.84
C SER A 423 -25.15 -37.92 -44.87
N GLY A 424 -23.96 -37.44 -44.44
CA GLY A 424 -22.86 -37.10 -45.35
C GLY A 424 -21.61 -36.55 -44.67
N THR A 425 -20.64 -37.43 -44.41
CA THR A 425 -19.18 -37.20 -44.32
C THR A 425 -18.60 -36.22 -43.28
N LYS A 426 -17.82 -36.80 -42.34
CA LYS A 426 -16.96 -36.11 -41.37
C LYS A 426 -15.89 -35.26 -42.07
N ASP A 427 -15.91 -33.96 -41.80
CA ASP A 427 -14.79 -33.06 -42.06
C ASP A 427 -14.07 -32.77 -40.71
N PRO A 428 -12.81 -33.19 -40.52
CA PRO A 428 -12.09 -33.00 -39.27
C PRO A 428 -11.37 -31.65 -39.29
N GLY A 429 -12.11 -30.55 -39.11
CA GLY A 429 -11.49 -29.23 -39.22
C GLY A 429 -12.18 -28.04 -38.55
N ARG A 430 -13.37 -28.21 -37.97
CA ARG A 430 -14.09 -27.10 -37.32
C ARG A 430 -14.38 -27.42 -35.85
N PRO A 431 -13.83 -26.67 -34.87
CA PRO A 431 -14.14 -26.93 -33.48
C PRO A 431 -15.63 -26.63 -33.23
N THR A 432 -16.33 -27.63 -32.70
CA THR A 432 -17.73 -27.51 -32.29
C THR A 432 -17.86 -26.39 -31.28
N ILE A 433 -18.86 -25.53 -31.43
CA ILE A 433 -19.14 -24.48 -30.47
C ILE A 433 -19.60 -25.13 -29.15
N CYS A 434 -19.16 -24.59 -28.02
CA CYS A 434 -19.49 -25.08 -26.69
C CYS A 434 -21.02 -25.13 -26.52
N PRO A 435 -21.59 -26.30 -26.17
CA PRO A 435 -23.04 -26.47 -26.07
C PRO A 435 -23.65 -25.68 -24.89
N ASP A 436 -22.87 -25.36 -23.86
CA ASP A 436 -23.37 -24.62 -22.69
C ASP A 436 -23.59 -23.13 -22.97
N CYS A 437 -22.69 -22.50 -23.74
CA CYS A 437 -22.74 -21.05 -23.94
C CYS A 437 -23.03 -20.63 -25.37
N GLY A 438 -22.86 -21.52 -26.35
CA GLY A 438 -23.07 -21.22 -27.77
C GLY A 438 -22.11 -20.16 -28.35
N ARG A 439 -21.07 -19.75 -27.62
CA ARG A 439 -20.24 -18.58 -27.94
C ARG A 439 -18.78 -18.86 -28.24
N ALA A 440 -18.21 -19.91 -27.65
CA ALA A 440 -16.78 -20.19 -27.73
C ALA A 440 -16.51 -21.63 -28.20
N PRO A 441 -15.37 -21.93 -28.83
CA PRO A 441 -15.02 -23.28 -29.24
C PRO A 441 -14.98 -24.23 -28.05
N ALA A 442 -15.57 -25.42 -28.18
CA ALA A 442 -15.42 -26.50 -27.23
C ALA A 442 -13.97 -27.01 -27.28
N ARG A 443 -13.38 -27.26 -26.11
CA ARG A 443 -12.13 -27.99 -26.05
C ARG A 443 -12.36 -29.44 -26.46
N THR A 444 -11.36 -30.04 -27.09
CA THR A 444 -11.41 -31.45 -27.52
C THR A 444 -11.40 -32.43 -26.35
N ASP A 445 -10.85 -32.04 -25.19
CA ASP A 445 -10.73 -32.86 -23.99
C ASP A 445 -11.98 -32.83 -23.10
N THR A 446 -12.63 -31.67 -22.94
CA THR A 446 -13.79 -31.52 -22.06
C THR A 446 -15.12 -31.42 -22.80
N GLY A 447 -15.12 -31.12 -24.10
CA GLY A 447 -16.34 -30.82 -24.86
C GLY A 447 -17.00 -29.48 -24.52
N TYR A 448 -16.37 -28.66 -23.65
CA TYR A 448 -16.85 -27.33 -23.27
C TYR A 448 -15.73 -26.29 -23.44
N CYS A 449 -16.07 -24.99 -23.51
CA CYS A 449 -15.05 -23.94 -23.54
C CYS A 449 -14.35 -23.80 -22.18
N ASP A 450 -13.22 -23.10 -22.15
CA ASP A 450 -12.44 -22.85 -20.91
C ASP A 450 -13.30 -22.24 -19.80
N PHE A 451 -14.15 -21.28 -20.16
CA PHE A 451 -15.03 -20.61 -19.21
C PHE A 451 -16.08 -21.56 -18.59
N CYS A 452 -16.79 -22.34 -19.43
CA CYS A 452 -17.80 -23.27 -18.93
C CYS A 452 -17.18 -24.46 -18.17
N THR A 453 -15.96 -24.87 -18.56
CA THR A 453 -15.18 -25.88 -17.84
C THR A 453 -14.78 -25.37 -16.45
N ALA A 454 -14.30 -24.14 -16.35
CA ALA A 454 -13.95 -23.52 -15.07
C ALA A 454 -15.20 -23.29 -14.18
N ARG A 455 -16.32 -22.88 -14.77
CA ARG A 455 -17.60 -22.71 -14.07
C ARG A 455 -18.09 -24.02 -13.46
N ARG A 456 -18.04 -25.13 -14.21
CA ARG A 456 -18.41 -26.46 -13.71
C ARG A 456 -17.47 -26.96 -12.61
N ARG A 457 -16.16 -26.73 -12.73
CA ARG A 457 -15.19 -27.02 -11.63
C ARG A 457 -15.50 -26.23 -10.35
N ARG A 458 -15.82 -24.93 -10.47
CA ARG A 458 -16.22 -24.10 -9.31
C ARG A 458 -17.52 -24.59 -8.66
N GLN A 459 -18.48 -25.05 -9.45
CA GLN A 459 -19.73 -25.62 -8.93
C GLN A 459 -19.49 -26.94 -8.18
N GLN A 460 -18.55 -27.79 -8.65
CA GLN A 460 -18.13 -29.00 -7.94
C GLN A 460 -17.42 -28.70 -6.61
N THR A 461 -16.64 -27.62 -6.51
CA THR A 461 -15.97 -27.24 -5.24
C THR A 461 -16.90 -26.61 -4.20
N ASN A 462 -18.11 -26.18 -4.59
CA ASN A 462 -19.05 -25.52 -3.70
C ASN A 462 -19.91 -26.50 -2.87
N SER A 463 -19.96 -27.78 -3.23
CA SER A 463 -20.77 -28.79 -2.52
C SER A 463 -20.19 -29.21 -1.17
N GLU A 464 -18.95 -28.83 -0.85
CA GLU A 464 -18.25 -29.24 0.38
C GLU A 464 -18.11 -28.11 1.43
N ARG A 465 -18.62 -26.90 1.17
CA ARG A 465 -18.58 -25.82 2.18
C ARG A 465 -19.66 -26.03 3.25
N PRO A 466 -19.31 -25.91 4.54
CA PRO A 466 -20.30 -25.98 5.63
C PRO A 466 -21.33 -24.84 5.48
N LYS A 467 -22.62 -25.15 5.69
CA LYS A 467 -23.74 -24.21 5.47
C LYS A 467 -23.79 -23.05 6.49
N VAL A 468 -23.08 -23.17 7.61
CA VAL A 468 -23.00 -22.19 8.69
C VAL A 468 -21.56 -21.71 8.85
N SER A 469 -21.36 -20.53 9.44
CA SER A 469 -20.01 -20.05 9.75
C SER A 469 -19.42 -20.82 10.93
N CYS A 470 -18.09 -20.93 11.02
CA CYS A 470 -17.41 -21.58 12.15
C CYS A 470 -17.82 -20.96 13.49
N ARG A 471 -18.06 -19.64 13.52
CA ARG A 471 -18.54 -18.94 14.73
C ARG A 471 -19.94 -19.38 15.13
N MET A 472 -20.89 -19.39 14.19
CA MET A 472 -22.26 -19.82 14.48
C MET A 472 -22.33 -21.29 14.89
N TRP A 473 -21.57 -22.15 14.21
CA TRP A 473 -21.45 -23.55 14.61
C TRP A 473 -20.90 -23.71 16.03
N PHE A 474 -19.89 -22.92 16.38
CA PHE A 474 -19.29 -22.95 17.72
C PHE A 474 -20.25 -22.42 18.79
N GLU A 475 -20.99 -21.34 18.51
CA GLU A 475 -22.07 -20.82 19.39
C GLU A 475 -23.16 -21.89 19.63
N GLU A 476 -23.58 -22.61 18.59
CA GLU A 476 -24.55 -23.71 18.70
C GLU A 476 -23.99 -24.91 19.48
N TYR A 477 -22.70 -25.23 19.26
CA TYR A 477 -22.00 -26.29 19.99
C TYR A 477 -21.92 -25.98 21.49
N VAL A 478 -21.54 -24.75 21.86
CA VAL A 478 -21.48 -24.29 23.26
C VAL A 478 -22.88 -24.26 23.87
N SER A 479 -23.89 -23.75 23.16
CA SER A 479 -25.28 -23.74 23.63
C SER A 479 -25.82 -25.15 23.89
N THR A 480 -25.48 -26.11 23.01
CA THR A 480 -25.86 -27.53 23.19
C THR A 480 -25.18 -28.13 24.42
N ALA A 481 -23.89 -27.84 24.62
CA ALA A 481 -23.15 -28.29 25.79
C ALA A 481 -23.71 -27.72 27.11
N LEU A 482 -24.04 -26.41 27.12
CA LEU A 482 -24.69 -25.75 28.26
C LEU A 482 -26.06 -26.36 28.57
N ASN A 483 -26.89 -26.59 27.54
CA ASN A 483 -28.20 -27.24 27.70
C ASN A 483 -28.10 -28.68 28.21
N ALA A 484 -26.98 -29.36 27.93
CA ALA A 484 -26.68 -30.69 28.46
C ALA A 484 -26.08 -30.68 29.87
N GLY A 485 -25.91 -29.50 30.50
CA GLY A 485 -25.30 -29.36 31.82
C GLY A 485 -23.79 -29.55 31.83
N THR A 486 -23.11 -29.35 30.69
CA THR A 486 -21.66 -29.48 30.59
C THR A 486 -20.99 -28.19 31.07
N GLU A 487 -20.15 -28.30 32.10
CA GLU A 487 -19.47 -27.14 32.70
C GLU A 487 -18.10 -26.84 32.08
N ARG A 488 -17.49 -27.85 31.44
CA ARG A 488 -16.15 -27.75 30.84
C ARG A 488 -16.07 -28.50 29.51
N LEU A 489 -15.43 -27.88 28.52
CA LEU A 489 -15.13 -28.48 27.22
C LEU A 489 -13.64 -28.81 27.11
N ASP A 490 -13.34 -29.98 26.56
CA ASP A 490 -11.99 -30.34 26.11
C ASP A 490 -11.73 -29.71 24.74
N PRO A 491 -10.75 -28.79 24.60
CA PRO A 491 -10.45 -28.15 23.32
C PRO A 491 -10.18 -29.14 22.19
N LEU A 492 -9.57 -30.30 22.47
CA LEU A 492 -9.27 -31.31 21.46
C LEU A 492 -10.54 -31.96 20.92
N ALA A 493 -11.51 -32.25 21.80
CA ALA A 493 -12.81 -32.79 21.41
C ALA A 493 -13.61 -31.80 20.55
N VAL A 494 -13.59 -30.52 20.91
CA VAL A 494 -14.29 -29.48 20.14
C VAL A 494 -13.63 -29.24 18.78
N ILE A 495 -12.30 -29.24 18.72
CA ILE A 495 -11.56 -29.13 17.46
C ILE A 495 -11.90 -30.30 16.54
N THR A 496 -11.87 -31.53 17.06
CA THR A 496 -12.22 -32.74 16.29
C THR A 496 -13.66 -32.67 15.75
N ALA A 497 -14.60 -32.19 16.58
CA ALA A 497 -15.99 -32.00 16.16
C ALA A 497 -16.13 -30.95 15.05
N GLY A 498 -15.39 -29.83 15.12
CA GLY A 498 -15.44 -28.79 14.10
C GLY A 498 -14.75 -29.18 12.80
N GLU A 499 -13.68 -29.98 12.87
CA GLU A 499 -13.03 -30.55 11.69
C GLU A 499 -13.94 -31.54 10.95
N ALA A 500 -14.72 -32.34 11.69
CA ALA A 500 -15.76 -33.20 11.10
C ALA A 500 -16.86 -32.39 10.38
N HIS A 501 -17.07 -31.13 10.79
CA HIS A 501 -17.97 -30.19 10.13
C HIS A 501 -17.28 -29.35 9.05
N GLY A 502 -16.03 -29.64 8.68
CA GLY A 502 -15.29 -28.98 7.60
C GLY A 502 -14.62 -27.66 7.98
N TYR A 503 -14.51 -27.33 9.27
CA TYR A 503 -13.78 -26.15 9.74
C TYR A 503 -12.31 -26.48 10.03
N LYS A 504 -11.42 -25.49 9.84
CA LYS A 504 -10.01 -25.62 10.22
C LYS A 504 -9.85 -25.36 11.72
N GLU A 505 -8.96 -26.09 12.39
CA GLU A 505 -8.59 -25.90 13.81
C GLU A 505 -8.41 -24.42 14.20
N GLN A 506 -7.68 -23.65 13.39
CA GLN A 506 -7.39 -22.24 13.67
C GLN A 506 -8.67 -21.40 13.78
N ASN A 507 -9.69 -21.67 12.97
CA ASN A 507 -10.96 -20.94 12.99
C ASN A 507 -11.78 -21.29 14.25
N ILE A 508 -11.69 -22.54 14.71
CA ILE A 508 -12.36 -23.03 15.92
C ILE A 508 -11.75 -22.36 17.15
N ARG A 509 -10.41 -22.27 17.22
CA ARG A 509 -9.69 -21.57 18.30
C ARG A 509 -10.03 -20.08 18.36
N VAL A 510 -10.13 -19.42 17.21
CA VAL A 510 -10.55 -18.01 17.13
C VAL A 510 -11.99 -17.83 17.61
N ALA A 511 -12.91 -18.71 17.17
CA ALA A 511 -14.30 -18.69 17.64
C ALA A 511 -14.40 -18.88 19.15
N ALA A 512 -13.64 -19.82 19.72
CA ALA A 512 -13.58 -20.04 21.16
C ALA A 512 -13.07 -18.83 21.93
N SER A 513 -11.99 -18.19 21.47
CA SER A 513 -11.43 -17.00 22.13
C SER A 513 -12.33 -15.77 22.09
N ALA A 514 -13.30 -15.73 21.17
CA ALA A 514 -14.22 -14.61 20.98
C ALA A 514 -15.61 -14.86 21.60
N HIS A 515 -15.86 -16.04 22.16
CA HIS A 515 -17.15 -16.42 22.72
C HIS A 515 -17.26 -15.95 24.18
N ALA A 516 -18.33 -15.22 24.51
CA ALA A 516 -18.49 -14.57 25.82
C ALA A 516 -18.49 -15.57 27.00
N ASP A 517 -19.11 -16.74 26.81
CA ASP A 517 -19.23 -17.74 27.87
C ASP A 517 -18.05 -18.72 27.95
N VAL A 518 -17.04 -18.60 27.07
CA VAL A 518 -15.91 -19.53 27.03
C VAL A 518 -14.65 -18.89 27.59
N THR A 519 -14.13 -19.46 28.69
CA THR A 519 -12.86 -19.01 29.28
C THR A 519 -11.85 -20.16 29.30
N ALA A 520 -10.62 -19.90 28.85
CA ALA A 520 -9.55 -20.89 28.90
C ALA A 520 -8.99 -21.01 30.34
N VAL A 521 -9.15 -22.18 30.94
CA VAL A 521 -8.67 -22.50 32.29
C VAL A 521 -7.60 -23.59 32.20
N ARG A 522 -6.53 -23.47 32.99
CA ARG A 522 -5.52 -24.52 33.11
C ARG A 522 -5.75 -25.28 34.41
N ASP A 523 -5.87 -26.60 34.31
CA ASP A 523 -6.04 -27.51 35.44
C ASP A 523 -5.06 -28.68 35.28
N ALA A 524 -4.22 -28.93 36.28
CA ALA A 524 -3.21 -30.00 36.31
C ALA A 524 -2.37 -30.14 35.00
N GLY A 525 -1.98 -29.04 34.37
CA GLY A 525 -1.18 -29.03 33.13
C GLY A 525 -1.97 -29.22 31.82
N THR A 526 -3.28 -29.38 31.91
CA THR A 526 -4.20 -29.49 30.75
C THR A 526 -5.03 -28.22 30.60
N THR A 527 -5.25 -27.77 29.36
CA THR A 527 -6.08 -26.59 29.08
C THR A 527 -7.51 -27.03 28.81
N TRP A 528 -8.46 -26.46 29.54
CA TRP A 528 -9.90 -26.66 29.42
C TRP A 528 -10.58 -25.36 29.01
N TRP A 529 -11.76 -25.45 28.40
CA TRP A 529 -12.64 -24.32 28.13
C TRP A 529 -13.81 -24.37 29.13
N SER A 530 -13.79 -23.50 30.14
CA SER A 530 -14.85 -23.36 31.14
C SER A 530 -16.03 -22.59 30.56
N LEU A 531 -17.25 -23.07 30.82
CA LEU A 531 -18.50 -22.47 30.34
C LEU A 531 -19.29 -21.71 31.43
N ASN A 532 -18.79 -21.66 32.67
CA ASN A 532 -19.55 -21.19 33.84
C ASN A 532 -19.26 -19.74 34.27
N GLY A 533 -18.61 -18.93 33.43
CA GLY A 533 -18.48 -17.48 33.68
C GLY A 533 -17.65 -17.06 34.90
N GLU A 534 -17.03 -17.99 35.64
CA GLU A 534 -16.04 -17.63 36.66
C GLU A 534 -14.74 -17.20 35.97
N HIS A 535 -14.55 -15.89 35.86
CA HIS A 535 -13.24 -15.32 35.59
C HIS A 535 -12.36 -15.59 36.81
N PRO A 536 -11.25 -16.36 36.69
CA PRO A 536 -10.26 -16.37 37.77
C PRO A 536 -9.78 -14.91 37.96
N PRO A 537 -9.68 -14.43 39.21
CA PRO A 537 -9.34 -13.04 39.48
C PRO A 537 -8.00 -12.70 38.81
N GLY A 538 -7.94 -11.54 38.15
CA GLY A 538 -6.70 -11.08 37.52
C GLY A 538 -5.60 -10.88 38.56
N ALA A 539 -4.33 -11.01 38.17
CA ALA A 539 -3.19 -10.89 39.10
C ALA A 539 -3.20 -9.57 39.91
N SER A 540 -3.73 -8.48 39.35
CA SER A 540 -3.89 -7.19 40.07
C SER A 540 -5.00 -7.22 41.12
N GLN A 541 -6.08 -7.95 40.85
CA GLN A 541 -7.19 -8.11 41.80
C GLN A 541 -6.75 -8.99 42.97
N VAL A 542 -6.10 -10.13 42.70
CA VAL A 542 -5.50 -10.98 43.73
C VAL A 542 -4.51 -10.23 44.61
N LEU A 543 -3.73 -9.31 44.03
CA LEU A 543 -2.83 -8.44 44.79
C LEU A 543 -3.59 -7.47 45.71
N THR A 544 -4.67 -6.86 45.21
CA THR A 544 -5.49 -5.92 45.98
C THR A 544 -6.20 -6.65 47.13
N ASP A 545 -6.76 -7.83 46.84
CA ASP A 545 -7.40 -8.68 47.83
C ASP A 545 -6.41 -9.08 48.93
N TYR A 546 -5.20 -9.52 48.57
CA TYR A 546 -4.14 -9.83 49.54
C TYR A 546 -3.85 -8.63 50.46
N LEU A 547 -3.68 -7.43 49.90
CA LEU A 547 -3.40 -6.22 50.69
C LEU A 547 -4.55 -5.88 51.64
N ASN A 548 -5.80 -6.08 51.22
CA ASN A 548 -6.98 -5.88 52.06
C ASN A 548 -7.11 -6.90 53.20
N HIS A 549 -6.47 -8.08 53.08
CA HIS A 549 -6.44 -9.09 54.14
C HIS A 549 -5.33 -8.85 55.18
N LEU A 550 -4.38 -7.95 54.90
CA LEU A 550 -3.36 -7.57 55.87
C LEU A 550 -3.96 -6.68 56.96
N SER A 551 -3.37 -6.69 58.16
CA SER A 551 -3.81 -5.80 59.23
C SER A 551 -3.59 -4.33 58.81
N ALA A 552 -4.48 -3.42 59.21
CA ALA A 552 -4.38 -1.99 58.89
C ALA A 552 -3.06 -1.33 59.36
N SER A 553 -2.31 -1.99 60.24
CA SER A 553 -0.99 -1.60 60.73
C SER A 553 0.19 -2.17 59.93
N ALA A 554 -0.06 -3.00 58.90
CA ALA A 554 1.00 -3.59 58.09
C ALA A 554 1.64 -2.53 57.20
N THR A 555 2.97 -2.40 57.29
CA THR A 555 3.75 -1.45 56.49
C THR A 555 4.63 -2.15 55.44
N GLU A 556 4.70 -3.48 55.48
CA GLU A 556 5.55 -4.32 54.64
C GLU A 556 4.84 -5.62 54.27
N ILE A 557 5.12 -6.11 53.06
CA ILE A 557 4.62 -7.37 52.51
C ILE A 557 5.69 -8.44 52.67
N ASP A 558 5.32 -9.55 53.31
CA ASP A 558 6.07 -10.80 53.22
C ASP A 558 5.86 -11.38 51.81
N GLN A 559 6.94 -11.41 51.02
CA GLN A 559 6.88 -11.85 49.63
C GLN A 559 6.51 -13.33 49.51
N ASP A 560 6.98 -14.20 50.41
CA ASP A 560 6.70 -15.63 50.33
C ASP A 560 5.24 -15.92 50.69
N ASP A 561 4.68 -15.19 51.66
CA ASP A 561 3.25 -15.24 52.01
C ASP A 561 2.37 -14.74 50.86
N TYR A 562 2.72 -13.61 50.23
CA TYR A 562 2.03 -13.11 49.05
C TYR A 562 2.08 -14.11 47.87
N TYR A 563 3.25 -14.73 47.62
CA TYR A 563 3.35 -15.73 46.54
C TYR A 563 2.52 -16.98 46.84
N ALA A 564 2.48 -17.43 48.10
CA ALA A 564 1.61 -18.54 48.49
C ALA A 564 0.12 -18.20 48.29
N TYR A 565 -0.29 -16.98 48.65
CA TYR A 565 -1.64 -16.48 48.41
C TYR A 565 -1.98 -16.38 46.92
N ALA A 566 -1.04 -15.89 46.11
CA ALA A 566 -1.21 -15.77 44.66
C ALA A 566 -1.32 -17.13 43.97
N GLU A 567 -0.48 -18.11 44.35
CA GLU A 567 -0.53 -19.47 43.84
C GLU A 567 -1.83 -20.18 44.24
N ALA A 568 -2.32 -19.97 45.48
CA ALA A 568 -3.62 -20.49 45.93
C ALA A 568 -4.80 -19.94 45.12
N ASN A 569 -4.66 -18.74 44.54
CA ASN A 569 -5.64 -18.10 43.65
C ASN A 569 -5.32 -18.28 42.15
N GLY A 570 -4.43 -19.21 41.80
CA GLY A 570 -4.15 -19.60 40.41
C GLY A 570 -3.22 -18.67 39.63
N ILE A 571 -2.50 -17.76 40.29
CA ILE A 571 -1.53 -16.85 39.67
C ILE A 571 -0.11 -17.42 39.79
N GLU A 572 0.56 -17.61 38.65
CA GLU A 572 1.96 -18.07 38.63
C GLU A 572 2.88 -17.03 39.30
N ARG A 573 3.83 -17.51 40.12
CA ARG A 573 4.81 -16.69 40.87
C ARG A 573 5.49 -15.60 40.04
N THR A 574 5.86 -15.90 38.78
CA THR A 574 6.48 -14.93 37.87
C THR A 574 5.55 -13.76 37.53
N LEU A 575 4.26 -14.05 37.30
CA LEU A 575 3.24 -13.06 36.98
C LEU A 575 2.84 -12.26 38.22
N ALA A 576 2.70 -12.90 39.38
CA ALA A 576 2.49 -12.24 40.67
C ALA A 576 3.61 -11.24 40.96
N ARG A 577 4.88 -11.64 40.77
CA ARG A 577 6.05 -10.75 40.96
C ARG A 577 6.02 -9.55 40.03
N LYS A 578 5.76 -9.75 38.74
CA LYS A 578 5.70 -8.65 37.76
C LYS A 578 4.58 -7.66 38.08
N THR A 579 3.44 -8.17 38.55
CA THR A 579 2.27 -7.35 38.89
C THR A 579 2.55 -6.50 40.11
N ALA A 580 3.08 -7.10 41.18
CA ALA A 580 3.44 -6.39 42.39
C ALA A 580 4.51 -5.31 42.17
N VAL A 581 5.58 -5.58 41.41
CA VAL A 581 6.65 -4.60 41.13
C VAL A 581 6.15 -3.41 40.29
N LYS A 582 5.13 -3.61 39.46
CA LYS A 582 4.53 -2.55 38.63
C LYS A 582 3.39 -1.81 39.33
N SER A 583 2.90 -2.31 40.45
CA SER A 583 1.78 -1.71 41.17
C SER A 583 2.22 -0.44 41.89
N GLU A 584 1.39 0.60 41.82
CA GLU A 584 1.61 1.85 42.57
C GLU A 584 1.38 1.67 44.08
N LEU A 585 0.75 0.56 44.48
CA LEU A 585 0.50 0.18 45.87
C LEU A 585 1.76 -0.37 46.58
N ILE A 586 2.77 -0.80 45.82
CA ILE A 586 3.98 -1.44 46.36
C ILE A 586 5.22 -0.65 45.99
N LYS A 587 6.01 -0.29 47.00
CA LYS A 587 7.33 0.30 46.83
C LYS A 587 8.43 -0.72 47.13
N SER A 588 9.15 -1.15 46.10
CA SER A 588 10.29 -2.06 46.24
C SER A 588 11.58 -1.31 46.62
N VAL A 589 12.14 -1.58 47.81
CA VAL A 589 13.36 -0.93 48.33
C VAL A 589 14.46 -1.96 48.64
N PRO A 590 15.76 -1.62 48.54
CA PRO A 590 16.85 -2.52 48.95
C PRO A 590 16.72 -2.92 50.43
N ALA A 591 16.96 -4.20 50.75
CA ALA A 591 16.89 -4.71 52.13
C ALA A 591 18.03 -4.16 53.01
N HIS A 592 19.24 -4.07 52.44
CA HIS A 592 20.43 -3.52 53.07
C HIS A 592 21.29 -2.73 52.06
N GLY A 593 21.75 -1.55 52.45
CA GLY A 593 22.65 -0.72 51.64
C GLY A 593 22.12 -0.44 50.22
N ALA A 594 22.96 -0.66 49.21
CA ALA A 594 22.61 -0.54 47.79
C ALA A 594 22.35 -1.91 47.13
N SER A 595 21.91 -2.92 47.89
CA SER A 595 21.67 -4.27 47.38
C SER A 595 20.64 -4.26 46.24
N GLN A 596 20.99 -4.90 45.12
CA GLN A 596 20.11 -5.03 43.97
C GLN A 596 19.31 -6.35 43.96
N SER A 597 19.78 -7.37 44.69
CA SER A 597 19.18 -8.71 44.71
C SER A 597 18.18 -8.90 45.84
N GLU A 598 18.43 -8.31 47.01
CA GLU A 598 17.54 -8.42 48.18
C GLU A 598 16.72 -7.14 48.30
N ARG A 599 15.41 -7.25 48.01
CA ARG A 599 14.49 -6.11 48.07
C ARG A 599 13.32 -6.41 48.97
N ARG A 600 12.93 -5.44 49.80
CA ARG A 600 11.74 -5.43 50.65
C ARG A 600 10.60 -4.70 49.94
N TRP A 601 9.37 -5.13 50.17
CA TRP A 601 8.19 -4.56 49.52
C TRP A 601 7.35 -3.82 50.56
N LEU A 602 7.37 -2.48 50.49
CA LEU A 602 6.62 -1.62 51.41
C LEU A 602 5.27 -1.26 50.81
N ILE A 603 4.23 -1.25 51.65
CA ILE A 603 2.90 -0.80 51.25
C ILE A 603 2.92 0.73 51.16
N ASN A 604 2.41 1.29 50.06
CA ASN A 604 2.41 2.73 49.83
C ASN A 604 1.13 3.37 50.41
N PRO A 605 1.19 4.12 51.54
CA PRO A 605 0.00 4.68 52.19
C PRO A 605 -0.65 5.85 51.40
N ALA A 606 0.01 6.37 50.37
CA ALA A 606 -0.52 7.47 49.55
C ALA A 606 -1.54 7.01 48.49
N ALA A 607 -1.67 5.71 48.25
CA ALA A 607 -2.55 5.15 47.22
C ALA A 607 -3.80 4.46 47.79
N SER A 608 -3.94 4.38 49.12
CA SER A 608 -5.05 3.70 49.81
C SER A 608 -6.24 4.61 50.16
N ASN A 609 -6.24 5.88 49.76
CA ASN A 609 -7.22 6.88 50.23
C ASN A 609 -8.22 7.40 49.17
N ASP A 610 -8.27 6.83 47.96
CA ASP A 610 -9.10 7.37 46.87
C ASP A 610 -10.44 6.63 46.62
N GLU A 611 -10.89 5.72 47.49
CA GLU A 611 -12.17 5.00 47.32
C GLU A 611 -13.24 5.23 48.41
N GLU A 612 -13.13 6.30 49.20
CA GLU A 612 -14.20 6.69 50.14
C GLU A 612 -14.68 8.12 49.85
N THR A 613 -15.18 8.37 48.63
CA THR A 613 -16.15 9.44 48.30
C THR A 613 -16.67 9.29 46.86
N ALA A 614 -17.71 8.47 46.67
CA ALA A 614 -18.69 8.60 45.59
C ALA A 614 -19.98 7.85 45.96
#